data_AF-A0A419JDH0-F1
#
_entry.id   AF-A0A419JDH0-F1
#
_cell.length_a   1.000
_cell.length_b   1.000
_cell.length_c   1.000
_cell.angle_alpha   90.00
_cell.angle_beta   90.00
_cell.angle_gamma   90.00
#
_symmetry.space_group_name_H-M   'P 1'
#
loop_
_entity.id
_entity.type
_entity.pdbx_description
1 polymer ?
#
loop_
_entity_poly.entity_id
_entity_poly.type
_entity_poly.pdbx_seq_one_letter_code
_entity_poly.pdbx_strand_id
1 'polypeptide(L)' 'MIIPVRCFTCGKLIGDKWEEFAKRVKAGENPGTVLDSLGIKRYCCRRMMLSHVEIIDEILRFFEEAEKRKEARSYYY' A
#
# COMPACT_ATOMS: atom_id res chain seq x y z
N MET A 1 2.00 4.39 3.81
CA MET A 1 1.70 3.42 4.88
C MET A 1 1.03 2.21 4.25
N ILE A 2 0.82 1.11 4.98
CA ILE A 2 0.13 -0.08 4.45
C ILE A 2 -1.37 0.20 4.24
N ILE A 3 -1.98 -0.47 3.26
CA ILE A 3 -3.42 -0.33 2.98
C ILE A 3 -4.27 -0.74 4.18
N PRO A 4 -5.39 -0.05 4.46
CA PRO A 4 -6.32 -0.52 5.48
C PRO A 4 -6.85 -1.92 5.16
N VAL A 5 -6.84 -2.80 6.16
CA VAL A 5 -7.38 -4.18 6.06
C VAL A 5 -8.86 -4.16 5.66
N ARG A 6 -9.64 -3.23 6.23
CA ARG A 6 -11.07 -3.05 5.96
C ARG A 6 -11.37 -1.60 5.55
N CYS A 7 -12.42 -1.41 4.76
CA CYS A 7 -12.90 -0.08 4.41
C CYS A 7 -13.37 0.71 5.64
N PHE A 8 -12.97 1.99 5.74
CA PHE A 8 -13.41 2.89 6.81
C PHE A 8 -14.92 3.16 6.85
N THR A 9 -15.63 2.96 5.73
CA THR A 9 -17.08 3.21 5.66
C THR A 9 -17.89 1.93 5.67
N CYS A 10 -17.59 0.99 4.76
CA CYS A 10 -18.38 -0.23 4.56
C CYS A 10 -17.96 -1.39 5.47
N GLY A 11 -16.78 -1.32 6.11
CA GLY A 11 -16.21 -2.43 6.88
C GLY A 11 -15.82 -3.67 6.06
N LYS A 12 -16.05 -3.67 4.74
CA LYS A 12 -15.71 -4.78 3.84
C LYS A 12 -14.18 -4.99 3.83
N LEU A 13 -13.75 -6.24 3.76
CA LEU A 13 -12.35 -6.61 3.55
C LEU A 13 -11.86 -6.07 2.19
N ILE A 14 -10.70 -5.40 2.21
CA ILE A 14 -10.07 -4.77 1.04
C ILE A 14 -8.57 -5.13 0.96
N GLY A 15 -7.90 -5.28 2.10
CA GLY A 15 -6.45 -5.47 2.14
C GLY A 15 -5.97 -6.71 1.38
N ASP A 16 -6.81 -7.75 1.26
CA ASP A 16 -6.55 -8.97 0.49
C ASP A 16 -6.36 -8.73 -1.01
N LYS A 17 -6.94 -7.66 -1.56
CA LYS A 17 -7.01 -7.40 -3.01
C LYS A 17 -6.03 -6.36 -3.51
N TRP A 18 -5.32 -5.70 -2.59
CA TRP A 18 -4.45 -4.58 -2.93
C TRP A 18 -3.30 -4.97 -3.83
N GLU A 19 -2.59 -6.05 -3.51
CA GLU A 19 -1.43 -6.47 -4.29
C GLU A 19 -1.79 -6.78 -5.75
N GLU A 20 -2.92 -7.45 -5.96
CA GLU A 20 -3.41 -7.79 -7.30
C GLU A 20 -3.83 -6.53 -8.07
N PHE A 21 -4.54 -5.62 -7.42
CA PHE A 21 -4.88 -4.32 -8.00
C PHE A 21 -3.64 -3.51 -8.39
N ALA A 22 -2.66 -3.39 -7.48
CA ALA A 22 -1.44 -2.64 -7.71
C ALA A 22 -0.61 -3.25 -8.85
N LYS A 23 -0.50 -4.58 -8.93
CA LYS A 23 0.20 -5.28 -10.03
C LYS A 23 -0.45 -5.00 -11.40
N ARG A 24 -1.78 -5.14 -11.49
CA ARG A 24 -2.52 -4.92 -12.76
C ARG A 24 -2.50 -3.46 -13.20
N VAL A 25 -2.66 -2.52 -12.26
CA VAL A 25 -2.57 -1.08 -12.57
C VAL A 25 -1.14 -0.69 -12.98
N LYS A 26 -0.10 -1.25 -12.34
CA LYS A 26 1.29 -1.07 -12.77
C LYS A 26 1.57 -1.67 -14.15
N ALA A 27 0.85 -2.73 -14.54
CA ALA A 27 0.91 -3.30 -15.89
C ALA A 27 0.20 -2.45 -16.96
N GLY A 28 -0.48 -1.37 -16.58
CA GLY A 28 -1.16 -0.45 -17.50
C GLY A 28 -2.65 -0.75 -17.72
N GLU A 29 -3.25 -1.67 -16.96
CA GLU A 29 -4.70 -1.89 -17.01
C GLU A 29 -5.48 -0.71 -16.42
N ASN A 30 -6.68 -0.45 -16.94
CA ASN A 30 -7.53 0.62 -16.43
C ASN A 30 -7.98 0.31 -14.98
N PRO A 31 -7.78 1.24 -14.02
CA PRO A 31 -8.15 1.01 -12.62
C PRO A 31 -9.63 0.65 -12.42
N GLY A 32 -10.53 1.22 -13.24
CA GLY A 32 -11.97 0.95 -13.17
C GLY A 32 -12.30 -0.51 -13.46
N THR A 33 -11.79 -1.04 -14.57
CA THR A 33 -12.02 -2.43 -15.00
C THR A 33 -11.39 -3.43 -14.03
N VAL A 34 -10.23 -3.09 -13.46
CA VAL A 34 -9.59 -3.93 -12.44
C VAL A 34 -10.46 -3.99 -11.18
N LEU A 35 -10.97 -2.86 -10.69
CA LEU A 35 -11.86 -2.83 -9.51
C LEU A 35 -13.17 -3.60 -9.74
N ASP A 36 -13.70 -3.58 -10.96
CA ASP A 36 -14.86 -4.37 -11.35
C ASP A 36 -14.55 -5.87 -11.34
N SER A 37 -13.42 -6.27 -11.91
CA SER A 37 -12.98 -7.67 -11.92
C SER A 37 -12.74 -8.23 -10.51
N LEU A 38 -12.25 -7.39 -9.58
CA LEU A 38 -12.03 -7.74 -8.18
C LEU A 38 -13.33 -7.75 -7.33
N GLY A 39 -14.48 -7.43 -7.92
CA GLY A 39 -15.78 -7.44 -7.25
C GLY A 39 -15.98 -6.30 -6.23
N ILE A 40 -15.25 -5.20 -6.39
CA ILE A 40 -15.36 -4.01 -5.53
C ILE A 40 -16.42 -3.08 -6.11
N LYS A 41 -17.70 -3.34 -5.84
CA LYS A 41 -18.81 -2.57 -6.43
C LYS A 41 -19.04 -1.19 -5.79
N ARG A 42 -18.99 -1.10 -4.45
CA ARG A 42 -19.33 0.13 -3.72
C ARG A 42 -18.24 1.20 -3.82
N TYR A 43 -18.62 2.44 -4.11
CA TYR A 43 -17.70 3.59 -4.25
C TYR A 43 -16.84 3.81 -2.99
N CYS A 44 -17.41 3.60 -1.80
CA CYS A 44 -16.69 3.78 -0.54
C CYS A 44 -15.54 2.79 -0.35
N CYS A 45 -15.68 1.59 -0.91
CA CYS A 45 -14.64 0.57 -0.89
C CYS A 45 -13.64 0.84 -2.06
N ARG A 46 -14.09 1.37 -3.21
CA ARG A 46 -13.21 1.79 -4.34
C ARG A 46 -12.27 2.94 -3.99
N ARG A 47 -12.75 3.97 -3.28
CA ARG A 47 -11.90 5.13 -2.89
C ARG A 47 -10.69 4.70 -2.06
N MET A 48 -10.80 3.62 -1.30
CA MET A 48 -9.70 3.08 -0.50
C MET A 48 -8.58 2.53 -1.36
N MET A 49 -8.89 1.99 -2.53
CA MET A 49 -7.88 1.49 -3.48
C MET A 49 -7.31 2.64 -4.32
N LEU A 50 -8.18 3.50 -4.85
CA LEU A 50 -7.75 4.57 -5.76
C LEU A 50 -6.89 5.65 -5.10
N SER A 51 -7.12 5.94 -3.83
CA SER A 51 -6.42 7.00 -3.10
C SER A 51 -5.29 6.48 -2.19
N HIS A 52 -4.99 5.19 -2.23
CA HIS A 52 -3.95 4.62 -1.37
C HIS A 52 -2.55 4.85 -1.95
N VAL A 53 -1.61 5.25 -1.08
CA VAL A 53 -0.20 5.46 -1.41
C VAL A 53 0.69 4.68 -0.45
N GLU A 54 1.50 3.78 -1.00
CA GLU A 54 2.45 2.93 -0.27
C GLU A 54 3.73 3.67 0.09
N ILE A 55 3.68 4.49 1.14
CA ILE A 55 4.86 5.23 1.65
C ILE A 55 5.77 4.35 2.55
N ILE A 56 5.39 3.11 2.85
CA ILE A 56 6.13 2.27 3.81
C ILE A 56 7.57 1.98 3.35
N ASP A 57 7.77 1.75 2.05
CA ASP A 57 9.07 1.43 1.48
C ASP A 57 10.07 2.59 1.58
N GLU A 58 9.58 3.83 1.51
CA GLU A 58 10.42 5.03 1.71
C GLU A 58 10.84 5.18 3.16
N ILE A 59 9.92 4.91 4.08
CA ILE A 59 10.17 5.01 5.52
C ILE A 59 11.16 3.93 5.99
N LEU A 60 11.02 2.70 5.50
CA LEU A 60 11.93 1.60 5.85
C LEU A 60 13.39 1.93 5.47
N ARG A 61 13.60 2.45 4.26
CA ARG A 61 14.93 2.91 3.81
C ARG A 61 15.55 3.95 4.75
N PHE A 62 14.75 4.90 5.22
CA PHE A 62 15.22 5.92 6.16
C PHE A 62 15.69 5.31 7.50
N PHE A 63 14.94 4.36 8.05
CA PHE A 63 15.30 3.70 9.31
C PHE A 63 16.55 2.82 9.16
N GLU A 64 16.68 2.08 8.07
CA GLU A 64 17.87 1.28 7.76
C GLU A 64 19.14 2.14 7.67
N GLU A 65 19.07 3.32 7.03
CA GLU A 65 20.18 4.27 6.98
C GLU A 65 20.53 4.84 8.36
N ALA A 66 19.51 5.12 9.18
CA ALA A 66 19.72 5.62 10.54
C ALA A 66 20.39 4.57 11.44
N GLU A 67 20.03 3.29 11.31
CA GLU A 67 20.68 2.19 12.02
C GLU A 67 22.14 2.02 11.59
N LYS A 68 22.43 2.01 10.28
CA LYS A 68 23.81 1.94 9.76
C LYS A 68 24.68 3.08 10.30
N ARG A 69 24.14 4.29 10.40
CA ARG A 69 24.86 5.46 10.98
C ARG A 69 25.12 5.28 12.47
N LYS A 70 24.19 4.68 13.23
CA LYS A 70 24.38 4.37 14.66
C LYS A 70 25.44 3.29 14.86
N GLU A 71 25.40 2.22 14.08
CA GLU A 71 26.38 1.14 14.12
C GLU A 71 27.78 1.64 13.77
N ALA A 72 27.91 2.40 12.68
CA ALA A 72 29.18 3.03 12.30
C ALA A 72 29.73 3.93 13.41
N ARG A 73 28.87 4.69 14.10
CA ARG A 73 29.28 5.54 15.23
C ARG A 73 29.65 4.75 16.48
N SER A 74 29.01 3.61 16.72
CA SER A 74 29.30 2.71 17.85
C SER A 74 30.59 1.92 17.66
N TYR A 75 31.01 1.63 16.42
CA TYR A 75 32.24 0.87 16.15
C TYR A 75 33.53 1.69 16.39
N TYR A 76 33.41 3.02 16.45
CA TYR A 76 34.53 3.95 16.68
C TYR A 76 34.69 4.37 18.16
N TYR A 77 33.94 3.77 19.08
CA TYR A 77 34.05 3.99 20.54
C TYR A 77 34.19 2.65 21.26
#